data_AF-A2FDZ5-F1
#
_entry.id   AF-A2FDZ5-F1
#
_cell.length_a   1.000
_cell.length_b   1.000
_cell.length_c   1.000
_cell.angle_alpha   90.00
_cell.angle_beta   90.00
_cell.angle_gamma   90.00
#
_symmetry.space_group_name_H-M   'P 1'
#
loop_
_entity.id
_entity.type
_entity.pdbx_description
1 polymer ?
#
loop_
_entity_poly.entity_id
_entity_poly.type
_entity_poly.pdbx_seq_one_letter_code
_entity_poly.pdbx_strand_id
1 'polypeptide(L)'
;MKDELIWVDATMFISKRRDCLCKLLTPRLDSDGKIRNYKNISIYVKDFGGEESLRYVANFKVIDYPFVESMASIIDYYKKHGYEIKKDLFLVPYDFRISPAFSSEFHEDLKSLIENASKLNNQKVTLFGFSLGDFNSQYFLQNKVDQAWKDKYIDQLILLAPSFVGMTSNLLSFWTKSSSLVPNYHAPELQELCESWPSIHVHNPNLYAFGNRTVFI
;
A
#
# COMPACT_ATOMS: atom_id res chain seq x y z
N MET A 1 -15.79 -18.97 -7.84
CA MET A 1 -15.57 -17.54 -8.12
C MET A 1 -14.32 -17.42 -8.97
N LYS A 2 -14.35 -16.63 -10.05
CA LYS A 2 -13.14 -16.37 -10.85
C LYS A 2 -12.42 -15.21 -10.18
N ASP A 3 -11.20 -15.49 -9.76
CA ASP A 3 -10.28 -14.55 -9.15
C ASP A 3 -9.52 -13.80 -10.25
N GLU A 4 -9.52 -12.47 -10.20
CA GLU A 4 -9.03 -11.60 -11.28
C GLU A 4 -8.11 -10.50 -10.73
N LEU A 5 -7.05 -10.17 -11.49
CA LEU A 5 -6.16 -9.05 -11.16
C LEU A 5 -6.91 -7.74 -11.46
N ILE A 6 -6.99 -6.86 -10.47
CA ILE A 6 -7.72 -5.58 -10.57
C ILE A 6 -6.80 -4.35 -10.53
N TRP A 7 -5.50 -4.53 -10.24
CA TRP A 7 -4.54 -3.42 -10.16
C TRP A 7 -3.10 -3.87 -10.44
N VAL A 8 -2.35 -3.26 -11.37
CA VAL A 8 -2.81 -2.44 -12.50
C VAL A 8 -3.16 -3.37 -13.67
N ASP A 9 -4.45 -3.41 -14.00
CA ASP A 9 -5.00 -4.27 -15.05
C ASP A 9 -5.20 -3.49 -16.37
N ALA A 10 -5.07 -4.18 -17.52
CA ALA A 10 -5.20 -3.58 -18.85
C ALA A 10 -6.55 -2.90 -19.07
N THR A 11 -7.59 -3.33 -18.36
CA THR A 11 -8.93 -2.73 -18.46
C THR A 11 -8.97 -1.28 -17.98
N MET A 12 -7.99 -0.82 -17.19
CA MET A 12 -7.81 0.60 -16.85
C MET A 12 -7.66 1.50 -18.08
N PHE A 13 -7.25 0.95 -19.23
CA PHE A 13 -7.08 1.73 -20.47
C PHE A 13 -8.27 1.61 -21.44
N ILE A 14 -9.30 0.82 -21.09
CA ILE A 14 -10.51 0.63 -21.90
C ILE A 14 -11.65 1.43 -21.27
N SER A 15 -12.09 2.50 -21.94
CA SER A 15 -13.02 3.53 -21.39
C SER A 15 -14.16 2.98 -20.50
N LYS A 16 -15.11 2.21 -21.05
CA LYS A 16 -16.25 1.69 -20.25
C LYS A 16 -15.85 0.74 -19.11
N ARG A 17 -14.72 0.02 -19.26
CA ARG A 17 -14.26 -0.89 -18.20
C ARG A 17 -13.54 -0.13 -17.09
N ARG A 18 -12.86 0.96 -17.42
CA ARG A 18 -12.25 1.88 -16.46
C ARG A 18 -13.30 2.47 -15.52
N ASP A 19 -14.44 2.92 -16.02
CA ASP A 19 -15.53 3.45 -15.19
C ASP A 19 -16.01 2.40 -14.17
N CYS A 20 -16.24 1.15 -14.63
CA CYS A 20 -16.60 0.03 -13.76
C CYS A 20 -15.52 -0.27 -12.73
N LEU A 21 -14.25 -0.27 -13.14
CA LEU A 21 -13.13 -0.54 -12.25
C LEU A 21 -13.01 0.53 -11.16
N CYS A 22 -13.17 1.81 -11.51
CA CYS A 22 -13.22 2.89 -10.52
C CYS A 22 -14.34 2.66 -9.48
N LYS A 23 -15.55 2.28 -9.93
CA LYS A 23 -16.64 1.93 -8.99
C LYS A 23 -16.30 0.74 -8.09
N LEU A 24 -15.68 -0.31 -8.64
CA LEU A 24 -15.28 -1.49 -7.88
C LEU A 24 -14.19 -1.19 -6.85
N LEU A 25 -13.25 -0.32 -7.20
CA LEU A 25 -12.12 0.06 -6.34
C LEU A 25 -12.48 1.12 -5.30
N THR A 26 -13.66 1.75 -5.37
CA THR A 26 -14.14 2.77 -4.43
C THR A 26 -14.64 2.10 -3.14
N PRO A 27 -13.88 2.16 -2.03
CA PRO A 27 -14.36 1.69 -0.74
C PRO A 27 -15.44 2.63 -0.18
N ARG A 28 -16.24 2.12 0.76
CA ARG A 28 -17.27 2.90 1.46
C ARG A 28 -17.04 2.86 2.96
N LEU A 29 -17.13 4.03 3.59
CA LEU A 29 -17.20 4.14 5.05
C LEU A 29 -18.65 3.92 5.47
N ASP A 30 -18.91 2.85 6.21
CA ASP A 30 -20.23 2.57 6.75
C ASP A 30 -20.46 3.29 8.08
N SER A 31 -21.71 3.27 8.55
CA SER A 31 -22.14 3.94 9.78
C SER A 31 -21.46 3.43 11.05
N ASP A 32 -20.85 2.24 11.02
CA ASP A 32 -20.07 1.68 12.12
C ASP A 32 -18.59 2.07 12.09
N GLY A 33 -18.20 2.97 11.17
CA GLY A 33 -16.83 3.47 11.04
C GLY A 33 -15.88 2.51 10.34
N LYS A 34 -16.37 1.38 9.79
CA LYS A 34 -15.56 0.44 9.03
C LYS A 34 -15.60 0.75 7.55
N ILE A 35 -14.46 0.50 6.91
CA ILE A 35 -14.33 0.60 5.46
C ILE A 35 -14.66 -0.74 4.84
N ARG A 36 -15.56 -0.74 3.85
CA ARG A 36 -15.98 -1.94 3.14
C ARG A 36 -15.81 -1.79 1.63
N ASN A 37 -15.58 -2.93 0.97
CA ASN A 37 -15.57 -3.02 -0.48
C ASN A 37 -16.97 -2.77 -1.06
N TYR A 38 -17.03 -2.58 -2.38
CA TYR A 38 -18.30 -2.53 -3.10
C TYR A 38 -19.15 -3.79 -2.85
N LYS A 39 -20.48 -3.63 -2.90
CA LYS A 39 -21.42 -4.71 -2.56
C LYS A 39 -21.13 -5.99 -3.35
N ASN A 40 -21.06 -7.13 -2.65
CA ASN A 40 -20.79 -8.47 -3.19
C ASN A 40 -19.40 -8.63 -3.83
N ILE A 41 -18.43 -7.79 -3.47
CA ILE A 41 -17.05 -7.87 -3.97
C ILE A 41 -16.10 -8.01 -2.77
N SER A 42 -15.16 -8.95 -2.89
CA SER A 42 -14.04 -9.10 -1.96
C SER A 42 -12.76 -8.76 -2.68
N ILE A 43 -12.05 -7.75 -2.18
CA ILE A 43 -10.70 -7.38 -2.62
C ILE A 43 -9.75 -7.81 -1.53
N TYR A 44 -8.70 -8.52 -1.93
CA TYR A 44 -7.69 -9.04 -1.03
C TYR A 44 -6.34 -9.05 -1.75
N VAL A 45 -5.29 -9.19 -0.95
CA VAL A 45 -3.92 -9.19 -1.42
C VAL A 45 -3.44 -10.62 -1.55
N LYS A 46 -2.66 -10.92 -2.59
CA LYS A 46 -2.07 -12.24 -2.83
C LYS A 46 -0.64 -12.34 -2.31
N ASP A 47 -0.24 -13.57 -2.03
CA ASP A 47 1.14 -13.95 -1.73
C ASP A 47 1.77 -13.14 -0.59
N PHE A 48 1.07 -13.02 0.54
CA PHE A 48 1.61 -12.38 1.74
C PHE A 48 2.86 -13.12 2.24
N GLY A 49 3.97 -12.39 2.41
CA GLY A 49 5.29 -12.94 2.71
C GLY A 49 6.07 -13.39 1.47
N GLY A 50 5.46 -13.46 0.29
CA GLY A 50 6.08 -13.86 -0.97
C GLY A 50 6.21 -12.70 -1.98
N GLU A 51 6.90 -12.96 -3.10
CA GLU A 51 7.31 -11.90 -4.03
C GLU A 51 6.28 -11.56 -5.12
N GLU A 52 5.26 -12.39 -5.38
CA GLU A 52 4.39 -12.27 -6.55
C GLU A 52 3.76 -10.88 -6.69
N SER A 53 3.21 -10.36 -5.59
CA SER A 53 2.41 -9.13 -5.59
C SER A 53 3.22 -7.82 -5.55
N LEU A 54 4.55 -7.88 -5.32
CA LEU A 54 5.37 -6.68 -5.12
C LEU A 54 6.49 -6.49 -6.13
N ARG A 55 6.77 -7.46 -7.00
CA ARG A 55 7.80 -7.28 -8.04
C ARG A 55 7.43 -6.18 -9.02
N TYR A 56 6.18 -6.17 -9.51
CA TYR A 56 5.72 -5.29 -10.58
C TYR A 56 4.32 -4.73 -10.28
N VAL A 57 4.09 -3.44 -10.58
CA VAL A 57 2.78 -2.79 -10.37
C VAL A 57 1.78 -3.18 -11.46
N ALA A 58 2.25 -3.37 -12.69
CA ALA A 58 1.45 -3.77 -13.84
C ALA A 58 2.09 -5.00 -14.50
N ASN A 59 1.31 -6.07 -14.66
CA ASN A 59 1.72 -7.26 -15.40
C ASN A 59 0.69 -7.55 -16.48
N PHE A 60 0.91 -7.01 -17.67
CA PHE A 60 0.00 -7.22 -18.79
C PHE A 60 0.22 -8.61 -19.38
N LYS A 61 -0.56 -9.59 -18.96
CA LYS A 61 -0.47 -10.98 -19.48
C LYS A 61 -0.54 -11.12 -21.02
N VAL A 62 -1.00 -10.09 -21.72
CA VAL A 62 -1.13 -10.06 -23.19
C VAL A 62 0.20 -9.76 -23.90
N ILE A 63 1.15 -9.15 -23.19
CA ILE A 63 2.46 -8.76 -23.69
C ILE A 63 3.41 -9.03 -22.52
N ASP A 64 4.22 -10.10 -22.55
CA ASP A 64 5.16 -10.52 -21.48
C ASP A 64 6.16 -9.41 -21.09
N TYR A 65 5.65 -8.35 -20.48
CA TYR A 65 6.33 -7.10 -20.24
C TYR A 65 5.73 -6.44 -18.98
N PRO A 66 6.43 -6.53 -17.85
CA PRO A 66 6.03 -5.79 -16.67
C PRO A 66 6.27 -4.31 -16.92
N PHE A 67 5.18 -3.53 -16.96
CA PHE A 67 5.25 -2.16 -17.45
C PHE A 67 5.83 -1.19 -16.42
N VAL A 68 5.79 -1.56 -15.14
CA VAL A 68 6.27 -0.72 -14.04
C VAL A 68 6.86 -1.62 -12.96
N GLU A 69 8.17 -1.60 -12.85
CA GLU A 69 8.89 -2.21 -11.74
C GLU A 69 8.49 -1.55 -10.42
N SER A 70 8.21 -2.37 -9.42
CA SER A 70 7.96 -1.92 -8.04
C SER A 70 9.18 -2.22 -7.17
N MET A 71 9.36 -3.48 -6.77
CA MET A 71 10.45 -3.90 -5.88
C MET A 71 11.36 -4.98 -6.48
N ALA A 72 11.21 -5.30 -7.77
CA ALA A 72 11.92 -6.44 -8.39
C ALA A 72 13.44 -6.35 -8.25
N SER A 73 14.06 -5.19 -8.53
CA SER A 73 15.52 -5.04 -8.43
C SER A 73 16.03 -5.22 -7.00
N ILE A 74 15.30 -4.71 -6.00
CA ILE A 74 15.67 -4.87 -4.59
C ILE A 74 15.57 -6.35 -4.19
N ILE A 75 14.48 -7.01 -4.57
CA ILE A 75 14.28 -8.44 -4.30
C ILE A 75 15.39 -9.27 -4.95
N ASP A 76 15.71 -9.01 -6.21
CA ASP A 76 16.75 -9.74 -6.94
C ASP A 76 18.15 -9.48 -6.37
N TYR A 77 18.41 -8.26 -5.91
CA TYR A 77 19.62 -7.94 -5.17
C TYR A 77 19.77 -8.80 -3.92
N TYR A 78 18.76 -8.87 -3.06
CA TYR A 78 18.83 -9.69 -1.85
C TYR A 78 18.96 -11.19 -2.16
N LYS A 79 18.21 -11.70 -3.13
CA LYS A 79 18.32 -13.11 -3.58
C LYS A 79 19.73 -13.43 -4.08
N LYS A 80 20.34 -12.53 -4.85
CA LYS A 80 21.74 -12.68 -5.31
C LYS A 80 22.74 -12.72 -4.16
N HIS A 81 22.40 -12.12 -3.01
CA HIS A 81 23.21 -12.14 -1.80
C HIS A 81 22.81 -13.22 -0.79
N GLY A 82 22.07 -14.23 -1.24
CA GLY A 82 21.78 -15.44 -0.45
C GLY A 82 20.52 -15.40 0.39
N TYR A 83 19.72 -14.32 0.29
CA TYR A 83 18.40 -14.29 0.93
C TYR A 83 17.40 -15.15 0.17
N GLU A 84 16.49 -15.77 0.91
CA GLU A 84 15.47 -16.69 0.44
C GLU A 84 14.07 -16.17 0.83
N ILE A 85 13.19 -16.12 -0.18
CA ILE A 85 11.79 -15.71 -0.01
C ILE A 85 11.09 -16.64 0.99
N LYS A 86 10.32 -16.06 1.92
CA LYS A 86 9.61 -16.77 3.00
C LYS A 86 10.51 -17.49 4.01
N LYS A 87 11.82 -17.23 3.99
CA LYS A 87 12.77 -17.72 5.00
C LYS A 87 13.42 -16.57 5.75
N ASP A 88 14.15 -15.70 5.08
CA ASP A 88 14.82 -14.53 5.66
C ASP A 88 14.53 -13.22 4.89
N LEU A 89 13.85 -13.31 3.75
CA LEU A 89 13.27 -12.19 3.02
C LEU A 89 11.76 -12.38 2.88
N PHE A 90 10.99 -11.44 3.42
CA PHE A 90 9.53 -11.47 3.40
C PHE A 90 9.00 -10.18 2.80
N LEU A 91 8.14 -10.31 1.81
CA LEU A 91 7.50 -9.19 1.14
C LEU A 91 6.09 -9.03 1.69
N VAL A 92 5.72 -7.81 2.05
CA VAL A 92 4.53 -7.50 2.85
C VAL A 92 3.58 -6.62 2.04
N PRO A 93 2.84 -7.19 1.07
CA PRO A 93 1.83 -6.45 0.35
C PRO A 93 0.61 -6.20 1.24
N TYR A 94 -0.09 -5.10 1.02
CA TYR A 94 -1.31 -4.73 1.75
C TYR A 94 -2.26 -3.93 0.86
N ASP A 95 -3.51 -3.78 1.30
CA ASP A 95 -4.49 -2.95 0.59
C ASP A 95 -4.12 -1.47 0.73
N PHE A 96 -3.37 -0.97 -0.25
CA PHE A 96 -2.86 0.40 -0.27
C PHE A 96 -3.96 1.44 -0.47
N ARG A 97 -5.23 1.06 -0.65
CA ARG A 97 -6.37 2.00 -0.65
C ARG A 97 -6.67 2.47 0.78
N ILE A 98 -6.34 1.64 1.76
CA ILE A 98 -6.68 1.82 3.17
C ILE A 98 -5.50 2.48 3.90
N SER A 99 -5.77 3.53 4.67
CA SER A 99 -4.74 4.17 5.50
C SER A 99 -4.39 3.28 6.71
N PRO A 100 -3.19 3.39 7.30
CA PRO A 100 -2.78 2.60 8.47
C PRO A 100 -3.77 2.63 9.64
N ALA A 101 -4.50 3.74 9.84
CA ALA A 101 -5.52 3.86 10.89
C ALA A 101 -6.64 2.81 10.81
N PHE A 102 -6.93 2.31 9.61
CA PHE A 102 -8.00 1.33 9.35
C PHE A 102 -7.46 -0.06 8.98
N SER A 103 -6.15 -0.29 9.10
CA SER A 103 -5.47 -1.53 8.66
C SER A 103 -5.22 -2.53 9.79
N SER A 104 -6.13 -2.65 10.76
CA SER A 104 -5.91 -3.50 11.95
C SER A 104 -5.69 -4.97 11.63
N GLU A 105 -6.43 -5.53 10.68
CA GLU A 105 -6.27 -6.94 10.28
C GLU A 105 -4.88 -7.19 9.69
N PHE A 106 -4.44 -6.31 8.78
CA PHE A 106 -3.09 -6.33 8.24
C PHE A 106 -2.01 -6.21 9.33
N HIS A 107 -2.23 -5.41 10.37
CA HIS A 107 -1.27 -5.25 11.47
C HIS A 107 -1.11 -6.52 12.31
N GLU A 108 -2.18 -7.29 12.52
CA GLU A 108 -2.10 -8.59 13.18
C GLU A 108 -1.35 -9.63 12.32
N ASP A 109 -1.60 -9.63 11.02
CA ASP A 109 -0.87 -10.48 10.06
C ASP A 109 0.63 -10.12 10.02
N LEU A 110 0.95 -8.83 10.00
CA LEU A 110 2.33 -8.32 10.05
C LEU A 110 3.03 -8.72 11.35
N LYS A 111 2.36 -8.56 12.49
CA LYS A 111 2.90 -8.97 13.80
C LYS A 111 3.23 -10.46 13.81
N SER A 112 2.28 -11.29 13.37
CA SER A 112 2.44 -12.74 13.29
C SER A 112 3.59 -13.13 12.35
N LEU A 113 3.73 -12.46 11.21
CA LEU A 113 4.83 -12.68 10.28
C LEU A 113 6.19 -12.33 10.91
N ILE A 114 6.29 -11.20 11.62
CA ILE A 114 7.52 -10.78 12.29
C ILE A 114 7.94 -11.78 13.37
N GLU A 115 6.99 -12.22 14.21
CA GLU A 115 7.26 -13.22 15.24
C GLU A 115 7.74 -14.55 14.65
N ASN A 116 7.12 -14.99 13.55
CA ASN A 116 7.49 -16.21 12.84
C ASN A 116 8.87 -16.07 12.17
N ALA A 117 9.13 -14.98 11.46
CA ALA A 117 10.42 -14.71 10.82
C ALA A 117 11.55 -14.64 11.84
N SER A 118 11.30 -13.99 12.98
CA SER A 118 12.28 -13.91 14.07
C SER A 118 12.59 -15.27 14.67
N LYS A 119 11.55 -16.09 14.93
CA LYS A 119 11.71 -17.45 15.46
C LYS A 119 12.42 -18.37 14.47
N LEU A 120 12.09 -18.28 13.19
CA LEU A 120 12.67 -19.12 12.13
C LEU A 120 14.18 -18.91 11.99
N ASN A 121 14.64 -17.66 12.14
CA ASN A 121 16.04 -17.29 11.94
C ASN A 121 16.82 -17.08 13.24
N ASN A 122 16.15 -17.18 14.39
CA ASN A 122 16.70 -16.86 15.71
C ASN A 122 17.38 -15.46 15.74
N GLN A 123 16.74 -14.49 15.09
CA GLN A 123 17.24 -13.13 14.92
C GLN A 123 16.09 -12.13 15.02
N LYS A 124 16.41 -10.87 15.30
CA LYS A 124 15.44 -9.78 15.18
C LYS A 124 15.22 -9.42 13.71
N VAL A 125 14.08 -8.82 13.40
CA VAL A 125 13.67 -8.46 12.04
C VAL A 125 14.03 -7.00 11.75
N THR A 126 14.65 -6.76 10.60
CA THR A 126 14.73 -5.42 10.00
C THR A 126 13.48 -5.17 9.18
N LEU A 127 12.77 -4.08 9.49
CA LEU A 127 11.67 -3.60 8.65
C LEU A 127 12.20 -2.61 7.62
N PHE A 128 11.69 -2.72 6.39
CA PHE A 128 11.97 -1.78 5.31
C PHE A 128 10.64 -1.26 4.77
N GLY A 129 10.45 0.05 4.82
CA GLY A 129 9.28 0.72 4.26
C GLY A 129 9.67 1.60 3.06
N PHE A 130 8.66 1.90 2.26
CA PHE A 130 8.74 2.90 1.20
C PHE A 130 7.44 3.70 1.15
N SER A 131 7.52 5.04 1.12
CA SER A 131 6.38 5.94 0.95
C SER A 131 5.26 5.72 1.98
N LEU A 132 4.09 5.20 1.58
CA LEU A 132 3.01 4.84 2.52
C LEU A 132 3.40 3.68 3.45
N GLY A 133 4.24 2.76 2.97
CA GLY A 133 4.74 1.63 3.75
C GLY A 133 5.51 2.09 4.98
N ASP A 134 6.26 3.20 4.87
CA ASP A 134 6.97 3.81 6.01
C ASP A 134 6.00 4.26 7.10
N PHE A 135 4.93 4.95 6.70
CA PHE A 135 3.92 5.38 7.67
C PHE A 135 3.19 4.17 8.26
N ASN A 136 2.94 3.13 7.47
CA ASN A 136 2.32 1.91 7.96
C ASN A 136 3.20 1.20 9.01
N SER A 137 4.50 1.03 8.73
CA SER A 137 5.47 0.46 9.68
C SER A 137 5.60 1.30 10.95
N GLN A 138 5.70 2.63 10.81
CA GLN A 138 5.77 3.54 11.96
C GLN A 138 4.50 3.45 12.81
N TYR A 139 3.32 3.47 12.18
CA TYR A 139 2.03 3.40 12.87
C TYR A 139 1.87 2.07 13.61
N PHE A 140 2.26 0.96 12.98
CA PHE A 140 2.29 -0.37 13.60
C PHE A 140 3.15 -0.38 14.87
N LEU A 141 4.42 0.07 14.77
CA LEU A 141 5.35 0.06 15.90
C LEU A 141 4.94 1.01 17.04
N GLN A 142 4.22 2.08 16.73
CA GLN A 142 3.75 3.04 17.73
C GLN A 142 2.46 2.58 18.43
N ASN A 143 1.52 1.97 17.69
CA ASN A 143 0.14 1.81 18.15
C ASN A 143 -0.31 0.37 18.34
N LYS A 144 0.43 -0.63 17.81
CA LYS A 144 -0.02 -2.03 17.78
C LYS A 144 0.82 -2.96 18.65
N VAL A 145 1.99 -2.51 19.07
CA VAL A 145 2.94 -3.29 19.88
C VAL A 145 3.54 -2.42 20.98
N ASP A 146 3.95 -3.05 22.07
CA ASP A 146 4.62 -2.36 23.18
C ASP A 146 6.16 -2.34 23.01
N GLN A 147 6.85 -1.66 23.92
CA GLN A 147 8.31 -1.54 23.86
C GLN A 147 9.01 -2.89 24.05
N ALA A 148 8.51 -3.74 24.96
CA ALA A 148 9.12 -5.05 25.22
C ALA A 148 9.04 -5.96 23.98
N TRP A 149 7.94 -5.89 23.24
CA TRP A 149 7.78 -6.60 21.96
C TRP A 149 8.78 -6.08 20.92
N LYS A 150 8.92 -4.76 20.79
CA LYS A 150 9.90 -4.15 19.86
C LYS A 150 11.32 -4.56 20.20
N ASP A 151 11.70 -4.48 21.47
CA ASP A 151 13.04 -4.85 21.95
C ASP A 151 13.34 -6.33 21.68
N LYS A 152 12.31 -7.18 21.69
CA LYS A 152 12.44 -8.61 21.41
C LYS A 152 12.54 -8.94 19.92
N TYR A 153 11.73 -8.30 19.07
CA TYR A 153 11.53 -8.74 17.68
C TYR A 153 12.11 -7.83 16.61
N ILE A 154 12.37 -6.56 16.90
CA ILE A 154 12.76 -5.56 15.89
C ILE A 154 14.23 -5.18 16.09
N ASP A 155 14.99 -5.26 15.00
CA ASP A 155 16.37 -4.79 14.96
C ASP A 155 16.43 -3.30 14.62
N GLN A 156 15.78 -2.95 13.51
CA GLN A 156 15.75 -1.58 12.98
C GLN A 156 14.57 -1.41 12.01
N LEU A 157 14.22 -0.15 11.75
CA LEU A 157 13.28 0.26 10.72
C LEU A 157 14.00 1.19 9.75
N ILE A 158 14.14 0.77 8.50
CA ILE A 158 14.69 1.54 7.40
C ILE A 158 13.53 2.19 6.65
N LEU A 159 13.61 3.51 6.49
CA LEU A 159 12.56 4.33 5.87
C LEU A 159 13.06 4.90 4.55
N LEU A 160 12.32 4.69 3.46
CA LEU A 160 12.66 5.24 2.15
C LEU A 160 11.55 6.16 1.63
N ALA A 161 11.87 7.46 1.60
CA ALA A 161 10.94 8.52 1.20
C ALA A 161 9.63 8.52 2.04
N PRO A 162 9.73 8.60 3.38
CA PRO A 162 8.57 8.50 4.25
C PRO A 162 7.61 9.67 4.06
N SER A 163 6.32 9.35 3.91
CA SER A 163 5.28 10.37 3.76
C SER A 163 4.72 10.87 5.10
N PHE A 164 5.58 11.12 6.09
CA PHE A 164 5.15 11.54 7.42
C PHE A 164 4.49 12.92 7.45
N VAL A 165 4.97 13.83 6.61
CA VAL A 165 4.47 15.21 6.55
C VAL A 165 3.45 15.42 5.43
N GLY A 166 3.19 14.39 4.63
CA GLY A 166 2.41 14.49 3.40
C GLY A 166 3.21 15.13 2.24
N MET A 167 2.54 15.32 1.11
CA MET A 167 3.13 15.83 -0.13
C MET A 167 2.19 16.86 -0.76
N THR A 168 2.72 18.01 -1.19
CA THR A 168 1.91 19.10 -1.77
C THR A 168 1.24 18.68 -3.08
N SER A 169 1.93 17.94 -3.94
CA SER A 169 1.34 17.41 -5.19
C SER A 169 0.21 16.40 -4.96
N ASN A 170 0.16 15.73 -3.81
CA ASN A 170 -0.99 14.92 -3.43
C ASN A 170 -2.21 15.80 -3.16
N LEU A 171 -2.02 16.94 -2.49
CA LEU A 171 -3.10 17.91 -2.27
C LEU A 171 -3.64 18.46 -3.60
N LEU A 172 -2.77 18.68 -4.60
CA LEU A 172 -3.22 19.04 -5.95
C LEU A 172 -4.13 17.96 -6.51
N SER A 173 -3.64 16.72 -6.54
CA SER A 173 -4.31 15.58 -7.15
C SER A 173 -5.65 15.29 -6.47
N PHE A 174 -5.69 15.47 -5.15
CA PHE A 174 -6.91 15.40 -4.35
C PHE A 174 -7.89 16.51 -4.74
N TRP A 175 -7.44 17.76 -4.83
CA TRP A 175 -8.28 18.91 -5.18
C TRP A 175 -8.82 18.84 -6.61
N THR A 176 -7.98 18.49 -7.58
CA THR A 176 -8.34 18.35 -8.99
C THR A 176 -9.03 17.02 -9.29
N LYS A 177 -9.06 16.10 -8.31
CA LYS A 177 -9.67 14.77 -8.41
C LYS A 177 -9.20 14.00 -9.64
N SER A 178 -7.88 14.04 -9.85
CA SER A 178 -7.21 13.48 -11.03
C SER A 178 -6.15 12.47 -10.63
N SER A 179 -5.86 11.52 -11.52
CA SER A 179 -4.80 10.53 -11.32
C SER A 179 -3.70 10.72 -12.35
N SER A 180 -2.44 10.70 -11.90
CA SER A 180 -1.27 10.70 -12.77
C SER A 180 -1.17 9.45 -13.66
N LEU A 181 -1.84 8.36 -13.28
CA LEU A 181 -1.91 7.13 -14.09
C LEU A 181 -2.79 7.29 -15.33
N VAL A 182 -3.80 8.16 -15.27
CA VAL A 182 -4.78 8.40 -16.33
C VAL A 182 -5.06 9.90 -16.45
N PRO A 183 -4.06 10.72 -16.84
CA PRO A 183 -4.12 12.18 -16.72
C PRO A 183 -5.22 12.84 -17.57
N ASN A 184 -5.62 12.19 -18.66
CA ASN A 184 -6.66 12.69 -19.57
C ASN A 184 -8.06 12.13 -19.26
N TYR A 185 -8.22 11.39 -18.16
CA TYR A 185 -9.50 10.81 -17.76
C TYR A 185 -10.17 11.67 -16.69
N HIS A 186 -11.27 12.31 -17.07
CA HIS A 186 -12.09 13.10 -16.17
C HIS A 186 -13.51 12.55 -16.20
N ALA A 187 -13.86 11.77 -15.18
CA ALA A 187 -15.21 11.21 -15.02
C ALA A 187 -15.61 11.19 -13.54
N PRO A 188 -16.91 11.27 -13.23
CA PRO A 188 -17.41 11.20 -11.86
C PRO A 188 -16.87 10.00 -11.08
N GLU A 189 -16.73 8.86 -11.74
CA GLU A 189 -16.20 7.63 -11.15
C GLU A 189 -14.76 7.75 -10.66
N LEU A 190 -13.89 8.46 -11.40
CA LEU A 190 -12.53 8.71 -10.94
C LEU A 190 -12.53 9.66 -9.76
N GLN A 191 -13.41 10.68 -9.79
CA GLN A 191 -13.49 11.66 -8.72
C GLN A 191 -13.91 11.03 -7.41
N GLU A 192 -14.97 10.20 -7.43
CA GLU A 192 -15.43 9.44 -6.27
C GLU A 192 -14.34 8.48 -5.76
N LEU A 193 -13.62 7.81 -6.66
CA LEU A 193 -12.48 6.97 -6.31
C LEU A 193 -11.39 7.76 -5.57
N CYS A 194 -10.95 8.89 -6.12
CA CYS A 194 -9.91 9.74 -5.53
C CYS A 194 -10.32 10.29 -4.16
N GLU A 195 -11.59 10.64 -3.98
CA GLU A 195 -12.12 11.13 -2.71
C GLU A 195 -12.32 10.02 -1.67
N SER A 196 -12.53 8.78 -2.11
CA SER A 196 -12.87 7.66 -1.21
C SER A 196 -11.67 6.97 -0.58
N TRP A 197 -10.48 6.98 -1.19
CA TRP A 197 -9.32 6.23 -0.71
C TRP A 197 -8.65 6.90 0.49
N PRO A 198 -8.69 6.33 1.72
CA PRO A 198 -8.05 6.97 2.88
C PRO A 198 -6.53 7.09 2.74
N SER A 199 -5.89 6.27 1.90
CA SER A 199 -4.47 6.45 1.57
C SER A 199 -4.17 7.74 0.81
N ILE A 200 -5.11 8.29 0.04
CA ILE A 200 -4.92 9.61 -0.59
C ILE A 200 -4.98 10.69 0.49
N HIS A 201 -5.91 10.59 1.43
CA HIS A 201 -6.06 11.56 2.51
C HIS A 201 -4.84 11.62 3.43
N VAL A 202 -4.25 10.47 3.74
CA VAL A 202 -3.09 10.39 4.65
C VAL A 202 -1.81 11.02 4.06
N HIS A 203 -1.75 11.16 2.74
CA HIS A 203 -0.65 11.83 2.04
C HIS A 203 -0.82 13.36 1.94
N ASN A 204 -1.90 13.94 2.46
CA ASN A 204 -2.05 15.39 2.47
C ASN A 204 -1.10 16.07 3.48
N PRO A 205 -0.61 17.28 3.18
CA PRO A 205 0.17 18.09 4.12
C PRO A 205 -0.53 18.22 5.48
N ASN A 206 0.18 17.94 6.57
CA ASN A 206 -0.41 17.97 7.91
C ASN A 206 -0.07 19.24 8.72
N LEU A 207 -0.92 19.53 9.70
CA LEU A 207 -0.79 20.71 10.56
C LEU A 207 0.44 20.65 11.49
N TYR A 208 0.98 19.46 11.78
CA TYR A 208 2.18 19.35 12.63
C TYR A 208 3.42 19.89 11.92
N ALA A 209 3.57 19.57 10.63
CA ALA A 209 4.72 20.00 9.84
C ALA A 209 4.56 21.44 9.32
N PHE A 210 3.35 21.79 8.86
CA PHE A 210 3.12 23.05 8.16
C PHE A 210 2.46 24.13 9.05
N GLY A 211 1.80 23.76 10.15
CA GLY A 211 1.12 24.70 11.04
C GLY A 211 0.15 25.62 10.27
N ASN A 212 0.30 26.93 10.46
CA ASN A 212 -0.47 27.96 9.76
C ASN A 212 0.21 28.48 8.48
N ARG A 213 1.23 27.80 7.96
CA ARG A 213 1.92 28.23 6.74
C ARG A 213 1.05 27.90 5.53
N THR A 214 0.93 28.86 4.62
CA THR A 214 0.34 28.61 3.30
C THR A 214 1.22 27.63 2.52
N VAL A 215 0.63 26.52 2.10
CA VAL A 215 1.27 25.54 1.24
C VAL A 215 0.80 25.81 -0.19
N PHE A 216 1.71 26.26 -1.05
CA PHE A 216 1.41 26.43 -2.47
C PHE A 216 1.50 25.09 -3.19
N ILE A 217 0.63 24.92 -4.17
CA ILE A 217 0.44 23.71 -4.94
C ILE A 217 0.61 24.02 -6.42
#